data_AF-A0A2H6NBC5-F1
#
_entry.id   AF-A0A2H6NBC5-F1
#
_cell.length_a   1.000
_cell.length_b   1.000
_cell.length_c   1.000
_cell.angle_alpha   90.00
_cell.angle_beta   90.00
_cell.angle_gamma   90.00
#
_symmetry.space_group_name_H-M   'P 1'
#
loop_
_entity.id
_entity.type
_entity.pdbx_description
1 polymer ?
#
loop_
_entity_poly.entity_id
_entity_poly.type
_entity_poly.pdbx_seq_one_letter_code
_entity_poly.pdbx_strand_id
1 'polypeptide(L)'
;SFHITTVYIAVLLALLITFIIVFVGLVYNYNETGITIAEYGWEQCVSIPLVQPDMYGLLNQWDTYLGQFSATDIWLPHRYEECFHNCYTYALTFINCVLSAQKQQQMNKNEFTEKFVIPQTRKASKYITIYKEICKNGFYVVDHPAQKGSTSANAV
;
A
#
# COMPACT_ATOMS: atom_id res chain seq x y z
N SER A 1 -22.94 -1.06 -6.52
CA SER A 1 -21.94 -1.09 -7.61
C SER A 1 -20.81 -0.16 -7.21
N PHE A 2 -19.71 -0.71 -6.68
CA PHE A 2 -18.56 0.08 -6.23
C PHE A 2 -17.62 0.27 -7.44
N HIS A 3 -17.69 1.44 -8.09
CA HIS A 3 -16.69 1.85 -9.07
C HIS A 3 -15.43 2.32 -8.32
N ILE A 4 -14.37 1.51 -8.36
CA ILE A 4 -13.09 1.80 -7.71
C ILE A 4 -12.10 2.24 -8.79
N THR A 5 -12.00 3.55 -8.98
CA THR A 5 -11.04 4.21 -9.86
C THR A 5 -9.90 4.77 -9.01
N THR A 6 -9.09 3.91 -8.38
CA THR A 6 -7.94 4.38 -7.59
C THR A 6 -6.83 3.32 -7.57
N VAL A 7 -5.60 3.76 -7.88
CA VAL A 7 -4.37 2.94 -7.88
C VAL A 7 -4.00 2.60 -6.46
N TYR A 8 -3.80 1.31 -6.20
CA TYR A 8 -3.79 0.78 -4.85
C TYR A 8 -2.62 -0.20 -4.70
N ILE A 9 -1.60 0.10 -3.87
CA ILE A 9 -0.66 -0.95 -3.43
C ILE A 9 -1.26 -1.63 -2.22
N ALA A 10 -1.43 -2.94 -2.28
CA ALA A 10 -2.05 -3.65 -1.18
C ALA A 10 -1.01 -4.35 -0.28
N VAL A 11 -1.04 -4.08 1.03
CA VAL A 11 -0.17 -4.71 2.05
C VAL A 11 -1.01 -5.72 2.84
N LEU A 12 -0.66 -7.01 2.79
CA LEU A 12 -1.30 -8.06 3.60
C LEU A 12 -0.86 -8.01 5.06
N LEU A 13 -1.82 -7.97 5.98
CA LEU A 13 -1.64 -7.75 7.42
C LEU A 13 -1.35 -9.00 8.26
N ALA A 14 -1.02 -10.12 7.62
CA ALA A 14 -0.59 -11.32 8.33
C ALA A 14 0.69 -11.87 7.68
N LEU A 15 1.84 -11.42 8.21
CA LEU A 15 3.16 -12.06 8.12
C LEU A 15 3.89 -12.12 6.76
N LEU A 16 3.29 -11.72 5.64
CA LEU A 16 4.00 -11.56 4.36
C LEU A 16 3.61 -10.23 3.75
N ILE A 17 4.52 -9.25 3.78
CA ILE A 17 4.32 -7.98 3.06
C ILE A 17 4.46 -8.28 1.56
N THR A 18 3.39 -8.82 0.98
CA THR A 18 3.30 -9.02 -0.46
C THR A 18 2.92 -7.69 -1.05
N PHE A 19 3.83 -7.08 -1.83
CA PHE A 19 3.54 -5.83 -2.51
C PHE A 19 2.88 -6.15 -3.85
N ILE A 20 1.66 -5.68 -4.02
CA ILE A 20 0.90 -5.82 -5.25
C ILE A 20 0.60 -4.46 -5.83
N ILE A 21 0.42 -4.39 -7.14
CA ILE A 21 -0.06 -3.18 -7.81
C ILE A 21 -1.47 -3.46 -8.28
N VAL A 22 -2.43 -2.68 -7.79
CA VAL A 22 -3.83 -2.78 -8.21
C VAL A 22 -4.17 -1.61 -9.11
N PHE A 23 -4.73 -1.95 -10.27
CA PHE A 23 -5.15 -0.98 -11.28
C PHE A 23 -6.43 -1.46 -11.97
N VAL A 24 -7.46 -0.61 -12.01
CA VAL A 24 -8.80 -0.92 -12.58
C VAL A 24 -9.38 -2.26 -12.06
N GLY A 25 -9.06 -2.62 -10.81
CA GLY A 25 -9.54 -3.85 -10.17
C GLY A 25 -8.73 -5.12 -10.47
N LEU A 26 -7.70 -5.04 -11.33
CA LEU A 26 -6.74 -6.12 -11.53
C LEU A 26 -5.55 -5.97 -10.60
N VAL A 27 -5.14 -7.09 -10.01
CA VAL A 27 -4.04 -7.18 -9.07
C VAL A 27 -2.86 -7.88 -9.72
N TYR A 28 -1.73 -7.19 -9.80
CA TYR A 28 -0.47 -7.75 -10.27
C TYR A 28 0.41 -8.12 -9.09
N ASN A 29 0.81 -9.39 -9.01
CA ASN A 29 1.67 -9.92 -7.96
C ASN A 29 2.85 -10.71 -8.56
N TYR A 30 4.06 -10.42 -8.08
CA TYR A 30 5.27 -11.12 -8.48
C TYR A 30 5.75 -12.07 -7.39
N ASN A 31 5.82 -13.37 -7.69
CA ASN A 31 6.29 -14.40 -6.76
C ASN A 31 7.19 -15.41 -7.48
N GLU A 32 7.54 -16.50 -6.79
CA GLU A 32 8.34 -17.61 -7.32
C GLU A 32 7.79 -18.26 -8.60
N THR A 33 6.49 -18.07 -8.88
CA THR A 33 5.83 -18.53 -10.12
C THR A 33 5.77 -17.48 -11.22
N GLY A 34 6.39 -16.32 -11.01
CA GLY A 34 6.39 -15.18 -11.94
C GLY A 34 5.29 -14.17 -11.62
N ILE A 35 4.89 -13.40 -12.64
CA ILE A 35 3.77 -12.46 -12.54
C ILE A 35 2.45 -13.21 -12.60
N THR A 36 1.61 -12.97 -11.60
CA THR A 36 0.23 -13.43 -11.53
C THR A 36 -0.70 -12.22 -11.57
N ILE A 37 -1.82 -12.38 -12.29
CA ILE A 37 -2.86 -11.35 -12.43
C ILE A 37 -4.15 -11.94 -11.89
N ALA A 38 -4.79 -11.24 -10.95
CA ALA A 38 -6.03 -11.69 -10.33
C ALA A 38 -7.04 -10.55 -10.19
N GLU A 39 -8.32 -10.86 -10.33
CA GLU A 39 -9.44 -9.94 -10.08
C GLU A 39 -9.95 -9.99 -8.63
N TYR A 40 -9.67 -11.09 -7.93
CA TYR A 40 -10.19 -11.41 -6.60
C TYR A 40 -9.12 -12.08 -5.72
N GLY A 41 -9.39 -12.21 -4.42
CA GLY A 41 -8.50 -12.81 -3.43
C GLY A 41 -7.60 -11.82 -2.68
N TRP A 42 -7.77 -10.53 -2.91
CA TRP A 42 -6.98 -9.44 -2.30
C TRP A 42 -7.87 -8.44 -1.53
N GLU A 43 -9.09 -8.83 -1.19
CA GLU A 43 -10.10 -7.99 -0.53
C GLU A 43 -9.70 -7.59 0.89
N GLN A 44 -8.77 -8.34 1.50
CA GLN A 44 -8.25 -8.10 2.85
C GLN A 44 -6.98 -7.25 2.89
N CYS A 45 -6.57 -6.69 1.75
CA CYS A 45 -5.32 -5.94 1.67
C CYS A 45 -5.52 -4.45 1.87
N VAL A 46 -4.52 -3.79 2.47
CA VAL A 46 -4.56 -2.34 2.68
C VAL A 46 -4.00 -1.64 1.49
N SER A 47 -4.86 -0.88 0.83
CA SER A 47 -4.46 -0.06 -0.27
C SER A 47 -3.71 1.23 0.13
N ILE A 48 -2.63 1.53 -0.59
CA ILE A 48 -1.88 2.78 -0.55
C ILE A 48 -2.09 3.55 -1.87
N PRO A 49 -2.76 4.72 -1.84
CA PRO A 49 -2.84 5.60 -3.01
C PRO A 49 -1.50 6.31 -3.22
N LEU A 50 -0.86 6.04 -4.34
CA LEU A 50 0.41 6.68 -4.71
C LEU A 50 0.23 7.96 -5.53
N VAL A 51 -0.93 8.06 -6.18
CA VAL A 51 -1.22 9.03 -7.22
C VAL A 51 -2.14 10.09 -6.64
N GLN A 52 -1.81 11.36 -6.83
CA GLN A 52 -2.67 12.46 -6.40
C GLN A 52 -3.91 12.55 -7.30
N PRO A 53 -5.05 13.06 -6.78
CA PRO A 53 -6.32 13.08 -7.50
C PRO A 53 -6.31 13.86 -8.83
N ASP A 54 -5.39 14.80 -9.00
CA ASP A 54 -5.20 15.58 -10.22
C ASP A 54 -4.61 14.75 -11.38
N MET A 55 -4.07 13.57 -11.09
CA MET A 55 -3.37 12.73 -12.05
C MET A 55 -4.24 11.60 -12.61
N TYR A 56 -5.54 11.57 -12.31
CA TYR A 56 -6.44 10.51 -12.76
C TYR A 56 -6.54 10.38 -14.29
N GLY A 57 -6.28 11.45 -15.05
CA GLY A 57 -6.28 11.43 -16.51
C GLY A 57 -5.16 10.59 -17.14
N LEU A 58 -4.07 10.32 -16.39
CA LEU A 58 -2.97 9.47 -16.85
C LEU A 58 -3.19 7.99 -16.54
N LEU A 59 -4.26 7.65 -15.78
CA LEU A 59 -4.46 6.30 -15.30
C LEU A 59 -4.56 5.27 -16.41
N ASN A 60 -5.37 5.54 -17.44
CA ASN A 60 -5.57 4.58 -18.53
C ASN A 60 -4.26 4.25 -19.27
N GLN A 61 -3.26 5.13 -19.25
CA GLN A 61 -1.95 4.85 -19.83
C GLN A 61 -1.12 3.94 -18.92
N TRP A 62 -1.27 4.07 -17.60
CA TRP A 62 -0.51 3.30 -16.62
C TRP A 62 -0.93 1.84 -16.59
N ASP A 63 -2.18 1.52 -16.92
CA ASP A 63 -2.63 0.14 -17.18
C ASP A 63 -1.80 -0.52 -18.27
N THR A 64 -1.70 0.16 -19.40
CA THR A 64 -0.95 -0.35 -20.56
C THR A 64 0.53 -0.47 -20.20
N TYR A 65 1.09 0.51 -19.49
CA TYR A 65 2.48 0.45 -19.03
C TYR A 65 2.72 -0.68 -18.02
N LEU A 66 1.79 -0.92 -17.09
CA LEU A 66 1.92 -2.01 -16.12
C LEU A 66 1.89 -3.35 -16.84
N GLY A 67 0.94 -3.56 -17.75
CA GLY A 67 0.87 -4.78 -18.55
C GLY A 67 2.16 -5.02 -19.36
N GLN A 68 2.69 -3.98 -20.02
CA GLN A 68 3.96 -4.07 -20.75
C GLN A 68 5.15 -4.34 -19.83
N PHE A 69 5.22 -3.64 -18.69
CA PHE A 69 6.25 -3.82 -17.68
C PHE A 69 6.27 -5.24 -17.13
N SER A 70 5.09 -5.78 -16.79
CA SER A 70 4.90 -7.15 -16.32
C SER A 70 5.26 -8.20 -17.37
N ALA A 71 5.10 -7.89 -18.66
CA ALA A 71 5.44 -8.80 -19.76
C ALA A 71 6.94 -8.83 -20.10
N THR A 72 7.77 -8.03 -19.45
CA THR A 72 9.22 -8.04 -19.69
C THR A 72 9.88 -9.29 -19.09
N ASP A 73 10.97 -9.74 -19.72
CA ASP A 73 11.77 -10.89 -19.26
C ASP A 73 12.44 -10.69 -17.88
N ILE A 74 12.31 -9.49 -17.31
CA ILE A 74 12.86 -9.14 -15.99
C ILE A 74 12.11 -9.89 -14.89
N TRP A 75 10.80 -10.11 -15.05
CA TRP A 75 9.90 -10.66 -14.02
C TRP A 75 9.54 -12.12 -14.27
N LEU A 76 10.44 -12.87 -14.92
CA LEU A 76 10.27 -14.30 -15.14
C LEU A 76 10.50 -15.09 -13.84
N PRO A 77 9.84 -16.25 -13.66
CA PRO A 77 9.90 -17.02 -12.42
C PRO A 77 11.33 -17.33 -11.94
N HIS A 78 12.22 -17.70 -12.89
CA HIS A 78 13.62 -18.05 -12.59
C HIS A 78 14.49 -16.85 -12.16
N ARG A 79 13.97 -15.62 -12.25
CA ARG A 79 14.64 -14.39 -11.79
C ARG A 79 14.23 -14.00 -10.38
N TYR A 80 13.19 -14.65 -9.83
CA TYR A 80 12.71 -14.37 -8.49
C TYR A 80 13.80 -14.67 -7.46
N GLU A 81 14.04 -13.69 -6.59
CA GLU A 81 14.98 -13.80 -5.49
C GLU A 81 14.42 -13.04 -4.28
N GLU A 82 14.26 -13.75 -3.16
CA GLU A 82 13.53 -13.29 -1.97
C GLU A 82 14.08 -11.97 -1.38
N CYS A 83 15.38 -11.71 -1.48
CA CYS A 83 16.03 -10.54 -0.87
C CYS A 83 16.09 -9.33 -1.82
N PHE A 84 16.34 -9.58 -3.10
CA PHE A 84 16.79 -8.58 -4.08
C PHE A 84 15.87 -8.46 -5.29
N HIS A 85 15.04 -9.46 -5.57
CA HIS A 85 14.19 -9.50 -6.76
C HIS A 85 12.85 -10.18 -6.47
N ASN A 86 12.02 -9.50 -5.67
CA ASN A 86 10.77 -9.99 -5.13
C ASN A 86 9.60 -9.03 -5.43
N CYS A 87 8.42 -9.34 -4.87
CA CYS A 87 7.22 -8.50 -4.99
C CYS A 87 7.45 -7.03 -4.59
N TYR A 88 8.24 -6.78 -3.54
CA TYR A 88 8.60 -5.42 -3.11
C TYR A 88 9.31 -4.69 -4.25
N THR A 89 10.38 -5.28 -4.75
CA THR A 89 11.19 -4.63 -5.79
C THR A 89 10.43 -4.51 -7.11
N TYR A 90 9.51 -5.44 -7.40
CA TYR A 90 8.56 -5.30 -8.50
C TYR A 90 7.72 -4.04 -8.37
N ALA A 91 7.03 -3.89 -7.24
CA ALA A 91 6.21 -2.72 -6.99
C ALA A 91 7.04 -1.43 -7.03
N LEU A 92 8.16 -1.38 -6.30
CA LEU A 92 9.00 -0.19 -6.23
C LEU A 92 9.59 0.20 -7.59
N THR A 93 10.03 -0.76 -8.41
CA THR A 93 10.57 -0.47 -9.75
C THR A 93 9.50 0.15 -10.63
N PHE A 94 8.29 -0.41 -10.67
CA PHE A 94 7.19 0.18 -11.44
C PHE A 94 6.85 1.60 -10.97
N ILE A 95 6.78 1.81 -9.66
CA ILE A 95 6.53 3.13 -9.07
C ILE A 95 7.61 4.13 -9.48
N ASN A 96 8.88 3.72 -9.46
CA ASN A 96 9.97 4.58 -9.87
C ASN A 96 9.98 4.86 -11.38
N CYS A 97 9.52 3.94 -12.22
CA CYS A 97 9.26 4.21 -13.64
C CYS A 97 8.19 5.29 -13.81
N VAL A 98 7.10 5.16 -13.06
CA VAL A 98 5.99 6.12 -13.02
C VAL A 98 6.45 7.51 -12.54
N LEU A 99 7.20 7.58 -11.45
CA LEU A 99 7.75 8.85 -10.91
C LEU A 99 8.71 9.50 -11.92
N SER A 100 9.56 8.69 -12.56
CA SER A 100 10.50 9.16 -13.57
C SER A 100 9.79 9.74 -14.79
N ALA A 101 8.72 9.09 -15.27
CA ALA A 101 7.89 9.61 -16.36
C ALA A 101 7.26 10.98 -16.03
N GLN A 102 7.05 11.26 -14.74
CA GLN A 102 6.54 12.55 -14.24
C GLN A 102 7.63 13.55 -13.89
N LYS A 103 8.91 13.23 -14.14
CA LYS A 103 10.06 14.04 -13.72
C LYS A 103 10.12 14.26 -12.20
N GLN A 104 9.52 13.35 -11.43
CA GLN A 104 9.62 13.32 -9.97
C GLN A 104 10.84 12.52 -9.54
N GLN A 105 11.32 12.80 -8.32
CA GLN A 105 12.44 12.08 -7.74
C GLN A 105 12.02 10.64 -7.42
N GLN A 106 12.83 9.67 -7.88
CA GLN A 106 12.68 8.27 -7.52
C GLN A 106 12.92 8.03 -6.03
N MET A 107 12.32 6.99 -5.49
CA MET A 107 12.46 6.62 -4.09
C MET A 107 13.22 5.31 -3.95
N ASN A 108 14.05 5.22 -2.91
CA ASN A 108 14.63 3.95 -2.50
C ASN A 108 13.68 3.19 -1.55
N LYS A 109 14.07 1.95 -1.21
CA LYS A 109 13.33 1.03 -0.32
C LYS A 109 13.00 1.69 1.03
N ASN A 110 13.94 2.41 1.64
CA ASN A 110 13.73 3.01 2.95
C ASN A 110 12.77 4.20 2.86
N GLU A 111 12.97 5.08 1.88
CA GLU A 111 12.10 6.23 1.66
C GLU A 111 10.66 5.83 1.37
N PHE A 112 10.46 4.83 0.52
CA PHE A 112 9.15 4.31 0.19
C PHE A 112 8.47 3.69 1.42
N THR A 113 9.21 2.89 2.20
CA THR A 113 8.71 2.25 3.42
C THR A 113 8.28 3.28 4.46
N GLU A 114 9.13 4.26 4.74
CA GLU A 114 8.86 5.31 5.74
C GLU A 114 7.69 6.21 5.34
N LYS A 115 7.63 6.65 4.08
CA LYS A 115 6.61 7.59 3.63
C LYS A 115 5.24 6.94 3.42
N PHE A 116 5.20 5.70 2.93
CA PHE A 116 3.96 5.10 2.44
C PHE A 116 3.54 3.85 3.21
N VAL A 117 4.47 2.94 3.49
CA VAL A 117 4.12 1.63 4.08
C VAL A 117 3.86 1.74 5.58
N ILE A 118 4.76 2.38 6.34
CA ILE A 118 4.64 2.48 7.80
C ILE A 118 3.36 3.22 8.23
N PRO A 119 3.01 4.39 7.66
CA PRO A 119 1.79 5.10 8.07
C PRO A 119 0.52 4.28 7.85
N GLN A 120 0.43 3.58 6.72
CA GLN A 120 -0.75 2.79 6.38
C GLN A 120 -0.83 1.52 7.22
N THR A 121 0.31 0.87 7.49
CA THR A 121 0.37 -0.30 8.38
C THR A 121 -0.04 0.06 9.80
N ARG A 122 0.43 1.21 10.33
CA ARG A 122 0.01 1.72 11.64
C ARG A 122 -1.49 2.00 11.69
N LYS A 123 -2.01 2.68 10.67
CA LYS A 123 -3.45 2.97 10.54
C LYS A 123 -4.26 1.68 10.54
N ALA A 124 -3.88 0.71 9.73
CA ALA A 124 -4.59 -0.56 9.61
C ALA A 124 -4.51 -1.42 10.88
N SER A 125 -3.35 -1.45 11.55
CA SER A 125 -3.19 -2.10 12.85
C SER A 125 -4.16 -1.52 13.89
N LYS A 126 -4.32 -0.18 13.91
CA LYS A 126 -5.32 0.49 14.75
C LYS A 126 -6.75 0.06 14.38
N TYR A 127 -7.11 0.06 13.11
CA TYR A 127 -8.44 -0.39 12.66
C TYR A 127 -8.72 -1.84 13.03
N ILE A 128 -7.76 -2.75 12.83
CA ILE A 128 -7.90 -4.16 13.21
C ILE A 128 -8.14 -4.28 14.71
N THR A 129 -7.39 -3.56 15.52
CA THR A 129 -7.55 -3.57 16.98
C THR A 129 -8.95 -3.10 17.38
N ILE A 130 -9.40 -1.96 16.84
CA ILE A 130 -10.73 -1.41 17.10
C ILE A 130 -11.82 -2.40 16.68
N TYR A 131 -11.72 -2.94 15.47
CA TYR A 131 -12.69 -3.90 14.93
C TYR A 131 -12.80 -5.15 15.82
N LYS A 132 -11.66 -5.73 16.21
CA LYS A 132 -11.62 -6.90 17.09
C LYS A 132 -12.27 -6.62 18.44
N GLU A 133 -12.01 -5.46 19.02
CA GLU A 133 -12.58 -5.09 20.33
C GLU A 133 -14.09 -4.86 20.25
N ILE A 134 -14.57 -4.20 19.20
CA ILE A 134 -16.01 -4.02 18.96
C ILE A 134 -16.69 -5.36 18.73
N CYS A 135 -16.11 -6.26 17.94
CA CYS A 135 -16.67 -7.60 17.73
C CYS A 135 -16.74 -8.41 19.03
N LYS A 136 -15.78 -8.22 19.95
CA LYS A 136 -15.71 -8.95 21.21
C LYS A 136 -16.64 -8.37 22.28
N ASN A 137 -16.70 -7.05 22.41
CA ASN A 137 -17.33 -6.38 23.56
C ASN A 137 -18.53 -5.49 23.18
N GLY A 138 -18.76 -5.25 21.89
CA GLY A 138 -19.80 -4.34 21.39
C GLY A 138 -19.38 -2.86 21.35
N PHE A 139 -18.21 -2.50 21.89
CA PHE A 139 -17.69 -1.13 21.92
C PHE A 139 -16.15 -1.10 21.97
N TYR A 140 -15.56 0.06 21.72
CA TYR A 140 -14.11 0.33 21.86
C TYR A 140 -13.92 1.59 22.70
N VAL A 141 -13.09 1.52 23.75
CA VAL A 141 -12.77 2.66 24.62
C VAL A 141 -11.47 3.31 24.16
N VAL A 142 -11.50 4.63 24.00
CA VAL A 142 -10.30 5.42 23.70
C VAL A 142 -9.85 6.12 24.97
N ASP A 143 -8.65 5.82 25.45
CA ASP A 143 -8.04 6.59 26.53
C ASP A 143 -7.74 8.00 26.02
N HIS A 144 -8.44 9.00 26.58
CA HIS A 144 -8.11 10.39 26.30
C HIS A 144 -6.97 10.81 27.24
N PRO A 145 -5.80 11.26 26.74
CA PRO A 145 -4.77 11.76 27.63
C PRO A 145 -5.33 12.95 28.40
N ALA A 146 -5.31 12.86 29.73
CA ALA A 146 -5.82 13.90 30.61
C ALA A 146 -5.18 15.25 30.24
N GLN A 147 -6.01 16.25 29.93
CA GLN A 147 -5.55 17.63 29.86
C GLN A 147 -4.86 17.93 31.19
N LYS A 148 -3.54 18.17 31.17
CA LYS A 148 -2.83 18.71 32.33
C LYS A 148 -3.49 20.05 32.66
N GLY A 149 -4.36 20.05 33.67
CA GLY A 149 -5.00 21.24 34.18
C GLY A 149 -3.94 22.26 34.54
N SER A 150 -4.11 23.47 34.02
CA SER A 150 -3.46 24.67 34.52
C SER A 150 -3.79 24.81 36.01
N THR A 151 -2.83 24.52 36.88
CA THR A 151 -2.94 24.83 38.30
C THR A 151 -3.08 26.34 38.44
N SER A 152 -4.27 26.81 38.81
CA SER A 152 -4.45 28.18 39.29
C SER A 152 -3.68 28.34 40.60
N ALA A 153 -2.63 29.15 40.58
CA ALA A 153 -2.03 29.65 41.80
C ALA A 153 -2.96 30.73 42.38
N ASN A 154 -3.81 30.34 43.32
CA ASN A 154 -4.35 31.24 44.33
C ASN A 154 -3.60 30.96 45.63
N ALA A 155 -2.74 31.89 46.04
CA ALA A 155 -2.30 32.00 47.42
C ALA A 155 -2.36 33.49 47.80
N VAL A 156 -3.07 33.70 48.91
CA VAL A 156 -3.43 34.94 49.59
C VAL A 156 -2.21 35.73 50.03
#